data_AF-A0AA88HKQ3-F1
#
_entry.id   AF-A0AA88HKQ3-F1
#
_cell.length_a   1.000
_cell.length_b   1.000
_cell.length_c   1.000
_cell.angle_alpha   90.00
_cell.angle_beta   90.00
_cell.angle_gamma   90.00
#
_symmetry.space_group_name_H-M   'P 1'
#
loop_
_entity.id
_entity.type
_entity.pdbx_description
1 polymer ?
#
loop_
_entity_poly.entity_id
_entity_poly.type
_entity_poly.pdbx_seq_one_letter_code
_entity_poly.pdbx_strand_id
1 'polypeptide(L)'
;MALSRCRQNFHEESEAAINKQINMELYASYAYLAMFTYFDRDDVASPGFAKFFEEASKEEREHAEKLIKYLNKRGGRVIYHPIEKPMKQEWGSCLEAMEDALSMEKDVNEVEQ
;
A
#
# COMPACT_ATOMS: atom_id res chain seq x y z
N MET A 1 21.75 13.60 -14.34
CA MET A 1 20.88 13.41 -15.52
C MET A 1 20.22 14.74 -15.85
N ALA A 2 19.90 15.02 -17.12
CA ALA A 2 19.15 16.23 -17.45
C ALA A 2 17.72 16.16 -16.86
N LEU A 3 17.24 17.28 -16.31
CA LEU A 3 15.88 17.39 -15.77
C LEU A 3 14.84 17.13 -16.86
N SER A 4 13.73 16.47 -16.50
CA SER A 4 12.64 16.20 -17.43
C SER A 4 12.04 17.49 -17.98
N ARG A 5 11.75 17.54 -19.29
CA ARG A 5 11.17 18.73 -19.95
C ARG A 5 9.80 19.13 -19.40
N CYS A 6 9.04 18.18 -18.86
CA CYS A 6 7.73 18.43 -18.26
C CYS A 6 7.80 18.79 -16.76
N ARG A 7 8.99 18.79 -16.15
CA ARG A 7 9.13 19.12 -14.73
C ARG A 7 9.00 20.62 -14.52
N GLN A 8 7.92 21.04 -13.88
CA GLN A 8 7.67 22.43 -13.51
C GLN A 8 7.05 22.50 -12.10
N ASN A 9 7.61 23.36 -11.25
CA ASN A 9 7.18 23.58 -9.87
C ASN A 9 6.99 22.26 -9.07
N PHE A 10 7.95 21.34 -9.20
CA PHE A 10 7.93 20.03 -8.54
C PHE A 10 9.28 19.81 -7.84
N HIS A 11 9.28 19.94 -6.51
CA HIS A 11 10.49 19.87 -5.71
C HIS A 11 10.99 18.43 -5.59
N GLU A 12 12.29 18.24 -5.40
CA GLU A 12 12.89 16.90 -5.25
C GLU A 12 12.37 16.17 -4.01
N GLU A 13 12.09 16.90 -2.92
CA GLU A 13 11.47 16.34 -1.70
C GLU A 13 10.06 15.80 -1.96
N SER A 14 9.26 16.49 -2.80
CA SER A 14 7.93 15.99 -3.17
C SER A 14 8.02 14.70 -3.99
N GLU A 15 9.02 14.59 -4.86
CA GLU A 15 9.29 13.36 -5.61
C GLU A 15 9.73 12.21 -4.70
N ALA A 16 10.62 12.49 -3.75
CA ALA A 16 11.05 11.50 -2.76
C ALA A 16 9.88 11.04 -1.87
N ALA A 17 9.05 11.97 -1.40
CA ALA A 17 7.88 11.67 -0.59
C ALA A 17 6.85 10.81 -1.36
N ILE A 18 6.60 11.12 -2.63
CA ILE A 18 5.70 10.29 -3.45
C ILE A 18 6.29 8.89 -3.68
N ASN A 19 7.60 8.76 -3.89
CA ASN A 19 8.23 7.43 -3.95
C ASN A 19 8.09 6.64 -2.64
N LYS A 20 8.24 7.31 -1.48
CA LYS A 20 7.97 6.69 -0.16
C LYS A 20 6.52 6.22 -0.07
N GLN A 21 5.56 7.07 -0.46
CA GLN A 21 4.14 6.72 -0.43
C GLN A 21 3.82 5.56 -1.38
N ILE A 22 4.36 5.53 -2.59
CA ILE A 22 4.20 4.39 -3.52
C ILE A 22 4.60 3.09 -2.83
N ASN A 23 5.74 3.05 -2.11
CA ASN A 23 6.15 1.84 -1.41
C ASN A 23 5.21 1.48 -0.25
N MET A 24 4.67 2.48 0.45
CA MET A 24 3.71 2.30 1.53
C MET A 24 2.39 1.69 1.03
N GLU A 25 1.81 2.21 -0.06
CA GLU A 25 0.61 1.64 -0.69
C GLU A 25 0.84 0.20 -1.18
N LEU A 26 2.05 -0.07 -1.72
CA LEU A 26 2.43 -1.42 -2.16
C LEU A 26 2.56 -2.39 -0.99
N TYR A 27 3.06 -1.93 0.16
CA TYR A 27 3.10 -2.70 1.39
C TYR A 27 1.69 -2.95 1.95
N ALA A 28 0.82 -1.94 1.98
CA ALA A 28 -0.56 -2.10 2.42
C ALA A 28 -1.32 -3.11 1.56
N SER A 29 -1.17 -3.03 0.24
CA SER A 29 -1.66 -4.05 -0.71
C SER A 29 -1.16 -5.46 -0.37
N TYR A 30 0.12 -5.60 0.00
CA TYR A 30 0.70 -6.90 0.36
C TYR A 30 0.23 -7.42 1.72
N ALA A 31 0.01 -6.55 2.70
CA ALA A 31 -0.53 -6.88 4.01
C ALA A 31 -1.99 -7.34 3.91
N TYR A 32 -2.82 -6.64 3.14
CA TYR A 32 -4.19 -7.08 2.87
C TYR A 32 -4.24 -8.41 2.11
N LEU A 33 -3.29 -8.66 1.20
CA LEU A 33 -3.20 -9.97 0.55
C LEU A 33 -2.95 -11.08 1.58
N ALA A 34 -2.09 -10.85 2.56
CA ALA A 34 -1.85 -11.82 3.64
C ALA A 34 -3.11 -12.06 4.49
N MET A 35 -3.86 -11.00 4.82
CA MET A 35 -5.15 -11.13 5.53
C MET A 35 -6.17 -11.93 4.71
N PHE A 36 -6.30 -11.64 3.42
CA PHE A 36 -7.14 -12.43 2.50
C PHE A 36 -6.74 -13.92 2.56
N THR A 37 -5.46 -14.22 2.36
CA THR A 37 -4.99 -15.61 2.34
C THR A 37 -5.24 -16.33 3.66
N TYR A 38 -5.24 -15.62 4.78
CA TYR A 38 -5.57 -16.20 6.08
C TYR A 38 -7.05 -16.57 6.18
N PHE A 39 -7.96 -15.65 5.84
CA PHE A 39 -9.40 -15.89 5.96
C PHE A 39 -9.97 -16.85 4.91
N ASP A 40 -9.25 -17.08 3.80
CA ASP A 40 -9.60 -18.04 2.75
C ASP A 40 -9.16 -19.49 3.04
N ARG A 41 -8.41 -19.72 4.13
CA ARG A 41 -8.02 -21.07 4.54
C ARG A 41 -9.22 -21.92 4.93
N ASP A 42 -9.12 -23.23 4.75
CA ASP A 42 -10.16 -24.20 5.10
C ASP A 42 -10.43 -24.30 6.62
N ASP A 43 -9.43 -24.00 7.45
CA ASP A 43 -9.51 -24.03 8.91
C ASP A 43 -10.00 -22.72 9.55
N VAL A 44 -10.07 -21.63 8.76
CA VAL A 44 -10.65 -20.34 9.18
C VAL A 44 -12.03 -20.12 8.53
N ALA A 45 -12.15 -20.40 7.23
CA ALA A 45 -13.37 -20.46 6.44
C ALA A 45 -14.29 -19.23 6.61
N SER A 46 -13.73 -18.02 6.45
CA SER A 46 -14.47 -16.74 6.61
C SER A 46 -14.55 -15.98 5.28
N PRO A 47 -15.39 -16.42 4.32
CA PRO A 47 -15.38 -15.93 2.94
C PRO A 47 -15.75 -14.44 2.81
N GLY A 48 -16.55 -13.90 3.75
CA GLY A 48 -16.88 -12.47 3.76
C GLY A 48 -15.66 -11.60 4.06
N PHE A 49 -14.83 -12.00 5.04
CA PHE A 49 -13.59 -11.30 5.36
C PHE A 49 -12.52 -11.54 4.30
N ALA A 50 -12.40 -12.76 3.77
CA ALA A 50 -11.50 -13.05 2.67
C ALA A 50 -11.77 -12.10 1.48
N LYS A 51 -13.03 -12.02 1.03
CA LYS A 51 -13.42 -11.10 -0.05
C LYS A 51 -13.13 -9.64 0.27
N PHE A 52 -13.45 -9.19 1.49
CA PHE A 52 -13.18 -7.81 1.90
C PHE A 52 -11.69 -7.45 1.80
N PHE A 53 -10.80 -8.30 2.34
CA PHE A 53 -9.36 -8.04 2.28
C PHE A 53 -8.77 -8.25 0.88
N GLU A 54 -9.37 -9.11 0.05
CA GLU A 54 -8.99 -9.23 -1.37
C GLU A 54 -9.30 -7.92 -2.13
N GLU A 55 -10.47 -7.33 -1.88
CA GLU A 55 -10.88 -6.05 -2.47
C GLU A 55 -9.98 -4.90 -1.97
N ALA A 56 -9.71 -4.83 -0.67
CA ALA A 56 -8.79 -3.84 -0.08
C ALA A 56 -7.37 -3.95 -0.66
N SER A 57 -6.84 -5.18 -0.82
CA SER A 57 -5.52 -5.39 -1.44
C SER A 57 -5.44 -4.85 -2.87
N LYS A 58 -6.52 -4.99 -3.65
CA LYS A 58 -6.64 -4.45 -5.01
C LYS A 58 -6.74 -2.93 -5.00
N GLU A 59 -7.52 -2.35 -4.08
CA GLU A 59 -7.69 -0.91 -3.95
C GLU A 59 -6.34 -0.21 -3.62
N GLU A 60 -5.57 -0.75 -2.68
CA GLU A 60 -4.24 -0.19 -2.35
C GLU A 60 -3.23 -0.32 -3.51
N ARG A 61 -3.36 -1.38 -4.31
CA ARG A 61 -2.59 -1.49 -5.56
C ARG A 61 -2.95 -0.36 -6.53
N GLU A 62 -4.23 -0.05 -6.66
CA GLU A 62 -4.69 1.07 -7.49
C GLU A 62 -4.21 2.43 -6.94
N HIS A 63 -4.14 2.61 -5.62
CA HIS A 63 -3.55 3.81 -5.00
C HIS A 63 -2.08 3.99 -5.41
N ALA A 64 -1.27 2.93 -5.29
CA ALA A 64 0.12 2.94 -5.75
C ALA A 64 0.24 3.31 -7.24
N GLU A 65 -0.60 2.72 -8.09
CA GLU A 65 -0.61 3.01 -9.53
C GLU A 65 -1.01 4.45 -9.87
N LYS A 66 -1.97 5.04 -9.13
CA LYS A 66 -2.36 6.44 -9.27
C LYS A 66 -1.18 7.36 -8.95
N LEU A 67 -0.42 7.07 -7.89
CA LEU A 67 0.77 7.84 -7.51
C LEU A 67 1.91 7.68 -8.54
N ILE A 68 2.14 6.46 -9.04
CA ILE A 68 3.09 6.20 -10.13
C ILE A 68 2.77 7.04 -11.37
N LYS A 69 1.49 7.05 -11.79
CA LYS A 69 1.02 7.87 -12.92
C LYS A 69 1.20 9.36 -12.65
N TYR A 70 0.90 9.80 -11.43
CA TYR A 70 1.08 11.20 -11.02
C TYR A 70 2.56 11.62 -11.06
N LEU A 71 3.46 10.79 -10.53
CA LEU A 71 4.89 11.10 -10.49
C LEU A 71 5.48 11.26 -11.90
N ASN A 72 5.10 10.35 -12.82
CA ASN A 72 5.47 10.45 -14.23
C ASN A 72 4.90 11.72 -14.89
N LYS A 73 3.64 12.07 -14.59
CA LYS A 73 3.00 13.30 -15.10
C LYS A 73 3.75 14.56 -14.66
N ARG A 74 4.31 14.59 -13.45
CA ARG A 74 5.12 15.70 -12.92
C ARG A 74 6.58 15.69 -13.40
N GLY A 75 6.98 14.69 -14.18
CA GLY A 75 8.34 14.54 -14.69
C GLY A 75 9.35 13.99 -13.67
N GLY A 76 8.87 13.41 -12.57
CA GLY A 76 9.70 12.66 -11.63
C GLY A 76 10.08 11.27 -12.16
N ARG A 77 10.80 10.51 -11.35
CA ARG A 77 11.20 9.12 -11.61
C ARG A 77 10.75 8.24 -10.46
N VAL A 78 10.06 7.17 -10.82
CA VAL A 78 9.68 6.12 -9.87
C VAL A 78 10.93 5.35 -9.48
N ILE A 79 11.18 5.23 -8.18
CA ILE A 79 12.24 4.42 -7.60
C ILE A 79 11.56 3.40 -6.70
N TYR A 80 11.60 2.13 -7.11
CA TYR A 80 11.04 1.05 -6.30
C TYR A 80 12.01 0.67 -5.19
N HIS A 81 11.43 0.44 -4.01
CA HIS A 81 12.12 -0.09 -2.84
C HIS A 81 11.65 -1.52 -2.57
N PRO A 82 12.39 -2.29 -1.76
CA PRO A 82 11.88 -3.56 -1.25
C PRO A 82 10.53 -3.36 -0.55
N ILE A 83 9.59 -4.26 -0.84
CA ILE A 83 8.34 -4.36 -0.10
C ILE A 83 8.60 -5.40 0.99
N GLU A 84 8.66 -4.94 2.23
CA GLU A 84 8.85 -5.82 3.38
C GLU A 84 7.69 -6.81 3.50
N LYS A 85 7.98 -8.00 4.03
CA LYS A 85 6.92 -8.97 4.31
C LYS A 85 5.98 -8.40 5.39
N PRO A 86 4.67 -8.71 5.35
CA PRO A 86 3.76 -8.35 6.43
C PRO A 86 4.24 -8.90 7.77
N MET A 87 4.15 -8.10 8.83
CA MET A 87 4.63 -8.48 10.16
C MET A 87 3.88 -9.69 10.75
N LYS A 88 2.64 -9.91 10.31
CA LYS A 88 1.73 -10.92 10.83
C LYS A 88 1.09 -11.73 9.70
N GLN A 89 0.87 -13.02 9.97
CA GLN A 89 0.31 -13.98 9.02
C GLN A 89 -0.79 -14.87 9.65
N GLU A 90 -1.06 -14.69 10.94
CA GLU A 90 -2.03 -15.46 11.71
C GLU A 90 -2.83 -14.47 12.58
N TRP A 91 -4.16 -14.61 12.60
CA TRP A 91 -5.06 -13.73 13.36
C TRP A 91 -6.00 -14.56 14.25
N GLY A 92 -5.95 -14.40 15.56
CA GLY A 92 -6.79 -15.15 16.49
C GLY A 92 -8.28 -14.84 16.37
N SER A 93 -8.65 -13.71 15.76
CA SER A 93 -10.05 -13.36 15.49
C SER A 93 -10.21 -12.38 14.33
N CYS A 94 -11.43 -12.26 13.80
CA CYS A 94 -11.77 -11.22 12.84
C CYS A 94 -11.60 -9.80 13.42
N LEU A 95 -11.87 -9.62 14.72
CA LEU A 95 -11.70 -8.32 15.38
C LEU A 95 -10.24 -7.87 15.34
N GLU A 96 -9.33 -8.78 15.67
CA GLU A 96 -7.89 -8.52 15.66
C GLU A 96 -7.39 -8.14 14.25
N ALA A 97 -7.89 -8.80 13.20
CA ALA A 97 -7.54 -8.43 11.83
C ALA A 97 -8.07 -7.05 11.44
N MET A 98 -9.26 -6.66 11.90
CA MET A 98 -9.81 -5.33 11.65
C MET A 98 -9.09 -4.23 12.43
N GLU A 99 -8.64 -4.52 13.64
CA GLU A 99 -7.81 -3.61 14.44
C GLU A 99 -6.45 -3.37 13.77
N ASP A 100 -5.80 -4.44 13.28
CA ASP A 100 -4.56 -4.35 12.50
C ASP A 100 -4.76 -3.55 11.20
N ALA A 101 -5.85 -3.82 10.47
CA ALA A 101 -6.20 -3.07 9.26
C ALA A 101 -6.40 -1.58 9.57
N LEU A 102 -7.17 -1.25 10.61
CA LEU A 102 -7.38 0.13 11.04
C LEU A 102 -6.08 0.83 11.45
N SER A 103 -5.17 0.12 12.13
CA SER A 103 -3.86 0.66 12.48
C SER A 103 -3.05 0.98 11.23
N MET A 104 -3.01 0.04 10.27
CA MET A 104 -2.30 0.23 9.01
C MET A 104 -2.85 1.42 8.20
N GLU A 105 -4.17 1.58 8.12
CA GLU A 105 -4.79 2.72 7.45
C GLU A 105 -4.46 4.06 8.11
N LYS A 106 -4.34 4.08 9.45
CA LYS A 106 -3.87 5.27 10.16
C LYS A 106 -2.43 5.59 9.83
N ASP A 107 -1.56 4.60 9.75
CA ASP A 107 -0.15 4.77 9.37
C ASP A 107 -0.03 5.26 7.91
N VAL A 108 -0.89 4.78 6.99
CA VAL A 108 -0.96 5.25 5.60
C VAL A 108 -1.42 6.71 5.53
N ASN A 109 -2.40 7.07 6.36
CA ASN A 109 -2.95 8.42 6.42
C ASN A 109 -2.02 9.43 7.11
N GLU A 110 -1.26 9.00 8.12
CA GLU A 110 -0.30 9.84 8.82
C GLU A 110 1.00 9.95 8.02
N VAL A 111 1.21 11.12 7.42
CA VAL A 111 2.51 11.48 6.84
C VAL A 111 3.48 11.70 8.01
N GLU A 112 4.28 10.69 8.38
CA GLU A 112 5.44 10.91 9.25
C GLU A 112 6.30 12.04 8.64
N GLN A 113 6.32 13.18 9.33
CA GLN A 113 7.12 14.37 9.04
C GLN A 113 8.61 14.13 9.25
#